data_AF-A0A7V0LQ08-F1
#
_entry.id   AF-A0A7V0LQ08-F1
#
_cell.length_a   1.000
_cell.length_b   1.000
_cell.length_c   1.000
_cell.angle_alpha   90.00
_cell.angle_beta   90.00
_cell.angle_gamma   90.00
#
_symmetry.space_group_name_H-M   'P 1'
#
loop_
_entity.id
_entity.type
_entity.pdbx_description
1 polymer ?
#
loop_
_entity_poly.entity_id
_entity_poly.type
_entity_poly.pdbx_seq_one_letter_code
_entity_poly.pdbx_strand_id
1 'polypeptide(L)' 'VVVVGCLPVPTRRPAVEDALRGGGTDEESVSAATSDAAEGLEPMSDPDASSDYRRAMIPVVTKRAVLAAVDEGGS' A
#
# COMPACT_ATOMS: atom_id res chain seq x y z
N VAL A 1 2.29 -4.41 9.71
CA VAL A 1 2.76 -3.01 9.62
C VAL A 1 2.98 -2.69 8.16
N VAL A 2 2.13 -1.85 7.56
CA VAL A 2 2.27 -1.47 6.14
C VAL A 2 3.06 -0.17 6.08
N VAL A 3 4.25 -0.24 5.47
CA VAL A 3 5.14 0.90 5.22
C VAL A 3 5.16 1.15 3.72
N VAL A 4 4.65 2.30 3.28
CA VAL A 4 4.66 2.67 1.86
C VAL A 4 6.00 3.31 1.53
N GLY A 5 6.81 2.65 0.68
CA GLY A 5 8.18 3.08 0.33
C GLY A 5 8.29 4.11 -0.81
N CYS A 6 7.18 4.64 -1.32
CA CYS A 6 7.20 5.64 -2.40
C CYS A 6 7.36 7.08 -1.90
N LEU A 7 7.43 7.27 -0.58
CA LEU A 7 7.61 8.55 0.09
C LEU A 7 9.03 8.63 0.67
N PRO A 8 9.59 9.85 0.80
CA PRO A 8 10.88 10.04 1.46
C PRO A 8 10.90 9.56 2.92
N VAL A 9 9.71 9.41 3.52
CA VAL A 9 9.53 8.94 4.89
C VAL A 9 8.67 7.69 4.89
N PRO A 10 9.14 6.57 5.48
CA PRO A 10 8.33 5.37 5.65
C PRO A 10 7.06 5.71 6.43
N THR A 11 5.91 5.66 5.76
CA THR A 11 4.64 6.06 6.36
C THR A 11 3.83 4.82 6.73
N ARG A 12 3.49 4.70 8.03
CA ARG A 12 2.63 3.63 8.52
C ARG A 12 1.17 3.91 8.14
N ARG A 13 0.45 2.89 7.66
CA ARG A 13 -0.98 2.98 7.31
C ARG A 13 -1.87 2.09 8.20
N PRO A 14 -2.42 2.61 9.30
CA PRO A 14 -3.30 1.86 10.20
C PRO A 14 -4.58 1.37 9.51
N ALA A 15 -5.17 2.19 8.62
CA ALA A 15 -6.39 1.84 7.89
C ALA A 15 -6.24 0.55 7.07
N VAL A 16 -5.09 0.36 6.41
CA VAL A 16 -4.79 -0.87 5.66
C VAL A 16 -4.64 -2.05 6.61
N GLU A 17 -4.00 -1.86 7.77
CA GLU A 17 -3.86 -2.93 8.76
C GLU A 17 -5.21 -3.37 9.35
N ASP A 18 -6.09 -2.41 9.64
CA ASP A 18 -7.42 -2.71 10.20
C ASP A 18 -8.33 -3.37 9.17
N ALA A 19 -8.27 -2.92 7.92
CA ALA A 19 -8.96 -3.58 6.81
C ALA A 19 -8.50 -5.03 6.61
N LEU A 20 -7.19 -5.31 6.72
CA LEU A 20 -6.67 -6.68 6.63
C LEU A 20 -7.05 -7.55 7.83
N ARG A 21 -7.08 -6.98 9.05
CA ARG A 21 -7.54 -7.71 10.25
C ARG A 21 -9.02 -8.11 10.17
N GLY A 22 -9.85 -7.32 9.49
CA GLY A 22 -11.28 -7.57 9.33
C GLY A 22 -11.68 -8.30 8.03
N GLY A 23 -10.88 -8.19 6.97
CA GLY A 23 -11.24 -8.61 5.61
C GLY A 23 -10.69 -9.96 5.17
N GLY A 24 -9.64 -10.48 5.80
CA GLY A 24 -8.95 -11.68 5.33
C GLY A 24 -7.77 -11.36 4.42
N THR A 25 -7.01 -12.41 4.06
CA THR A 25 -5.73 -12.30 3.34
C THR A 25 -5.81 -12.70 1.86
N ASP A 26 -7.03 -12.92 1.35
CA ASP A 26 -7.29 -13.18 -0.07
C ASP A 26 -7.09 -11.93 -0.94
N GLU A 27 -6.88 -12.14 -2.23
CA GLU A 27 -6.49 -11.07 -3.15
C GLU A 27 -7.53 -9.95 -3.27
N GLU A 28 -8.82 -10.29 -3.18
CA GLU A 28 -9.93 -9.34 -3.24
C GLU A 28 -9.94 -8.44 -1.99
N SER A 29 -9.83 -9.04 -0.82
CA SER A 29 -9.75 -8.32 0.46
C SER A 29 -8.50 -7.45 0.57
N VAL A 30 -7.35 -7.93 0.09
CA VAL A 30 -6.13 -7.12 0.03
C VAL A 30 -6.28 -5.96 -0.95
N SER A 31 -6.94 -6.16 -2.10
CA SER A 31 -7.20 -5.10 -3.06
C SER A 31 -8.11 -4.01 -2.47
N ALA A 32 -9.16 -4.40 -1.75
CA ALA A 32 -10.04 -3.46 -1.06
C ALA A 32 -9.33 -2.73 0.08
N ALA A 33 -8.51 -3.43 0.86
CA ALA A 33 -7.74 -2.84 1.96
C ALA A 33 -6.68 -1.82 1.49
N THR A 34 -6.20 -1.95 0.25
CA THR A 34 -5.08 -1.15 -0.27
C THR A 34 -5.49 -0.05 -1.26
N SER A 35 -6.75 0.00 -1.71
CA SER A 35 -7.23 1.04 -2.64
C SER A 35 -7.02 2.45 -2.09
N ASP A 36 -7.24 2.62 -0.79
CA ASP A 36 -7.17 3.91 -0.10
C ASP A 36 -5.77 4.15 0.52
N ALA A 37 -4.78 3.35 0.15
CA ALA A 37 -3.42 3.49 0.69
C ALA A 37 -2.79 4.85 0.33
N ALA A 38 -3.22 5.47 -0.77
CA ALA A 38 -2.76 6.78 -1.23
C ALA A 38 -3.46 7.97 -0.55
N GLU A 39 -4.52 7.72 0.23
CA GLU A 39 -5.29 8.79 0.86
C GLU A 39 -4.47 9.54 1.91
N GLY A 40 -4.42 10.86 1.79
CA GLY A 40 -3.63 11.73 2.66
C GLY A 40 -2.13 11.74 2.38
N LEU A 41 -1.68 11.11 1.29
CA LEU A 41 -0.27 11.13 0.89
C LEU A 41 -0.01 12.16 -0.21
N GLU A 42 0.99 12.99 0.01
CA GLU A 42 1.51 13.95 -0.98
C GLU A 42 2.92 13.50 -1.40
N PRO A 43 3.03 12.54 -2.35
CA PRO A 43 4.31 12.18 -2.91
C PRO A 43 4.89 13.38 -3.67
N MET A 44 6.19 13.61 -3.51
CA MET A 44 6.89 14.63 -4.27
C MET A 44 6.81 14.33 -5.77
N SER A 45 7.22 15.28 -6.60
CA SER A 45 7.47 15.09 -8.04
C SER A 45 8.98 15.07 -8.27
N ASP A 46 9.49 14.15 -9.07
CA ASP A 46 10.89 14.09 -9.49
C ASP A 46 10.96 13.99 -11.03
N PRO A 47 12.13 14.22 -11.65
CA PRO A 47 12.28 14.10 -13.11
C PRO A 47 11.83 12.75 -13.67
N ASP A 48 11.92 11.70 -12.86
CA ASP A 48 11.56 10.33 -13.23
C ASP A 48 10.05 10.03 -13.12
N ALA A 49 9.30 10.80 -12.30
CA ALA A 49 7.88 10.54 -12.05
C ALA A 49 7.15 11.74 -11.42
N SER A 50 5.95 12.04 -11.92
CA SER A 50 5.05 13.01 -11.29
C SER A 50 4.51 12.53 -9.95
N SER A 51 4.12 13.48 -9.09
CA SER A 51 3.39 13.20 -7.85
C SER A 51 2.13 12.38 -8.10
N ASP A 52 1.38 12.68 -9.16
CA ASP A 52 0.15 11.97 -9.52
C ASP A 52 0.43 10.51 -9.91
N TYR A 53 1.50 10.26 -10.67
CA TYR A 53 1.91 8.90 -11.02
C TYR A 53 2.31 8.11 -9.77
N ARG A 54 3.10 8.72 -8.88
CA ARG A 54 3.47 8.09 -7.60
C ARG A 54 2.25 7.81 -6.74
N ARG A 55 1.31 8.75 -6.67
CA ARG A 55 0.06 8.59 -5.91
C ARG A 55 -0.79 7.45 -6.46
N ALA A 56 -0.89 7.32 -7.77
CA ALA A 56 -1.60 6.21 -8.42
C ALA A 56 -0.87 4.86 -8.23
N MET A 57 0.45 4.87 -8.11
CA MET A 57 1.24 3.66 -7.89
C MET A 57 1.17 3.14 -6.45
N ILE A 58 0.99 4.01 -5.45
CA ILE A 58 0.89 3.63 -4.03
C ILE A 58 -0.01 2.40 -3.77
N PRO A 59 -1.29 2.37 -4.20
CA PRO A 59 -2.15 1.22 -3.96
C PRO A 59 -1.61 -0.06 -4.64
N VAL A 60 -1.00 0.06 -5.82
CA VAL A 60 -0.43 -1.07 -6.58
C VAL A 60 0.76 -1.69 -5.85
N VAL A 61 1.74 -0.87 -5.45
CA VAL A 61 2.92 -1.39 -4.71
C VAL A 61 2.51 -1.91 -3.33
N THR A 62 1.54 -1.27 -2.67
CA THR A 62 1.03 -1.71 -1.37
C THR A 62 0.35 -3.07 -1.49
N LYS A 63 -0.54 -3.27 -2.48
CA LYS A 63 -1.17 -4.57 -2.76
C LYS A 63 -0.12 -5.67 -2.96
N ARG A 64 0.88 -5.41 -3.81
CA ARG A 64 1.94 -6.39 -4.11
C ARG A 64 2.77 -6.76 -2.88
N ALA A 65 3.14 -5.77 -2.06
CA ALA A 65 3.88 -6.00 -0.83
C ALA A 65 3.08 -6.82 0.19
N VAL A 66 1.78 -6.54 0.33
CA VAL A 66 0.90 -7.30 1.24
C VAL A 66 0.74 -8.73 0.75
N LEU A 67 0.49 -8.95 -0.54
CA LEU A 67 0.36 -10.30 -1.09
C LEU A 67 1.65 -11.11 -0.93
N ALA A 68 2.81 -10.51 -1.18
CA ALA A 68 4.10 -11.16 -0.95
C ALA A 68 4.28 -11.54 0.52
N ALA A 69 3.91 -10.66 1.45
CA ALA A 69 3.97 -10.94 2.89
C ALA A 69 2.97 -12.03 3.34
N VAL A 70 1.80 -12.13 2.70
CA VAL A 70 0.84 -13.20 2.94
C VAL A 70 1.38 -14.54 2.44
N ASP A 71 2.02 -14.55 1.28
CA ASP A 71 2.64 -15.75 0.68
C ASP A 71 3.82 -16.24 1.53
N GLU A 72 4.70 -15.34 1.98
CA GLU A 72 5.82 -15.65 2.88
C GLU A 72 5.37 -16.06 4.29
N GLY A 73 4.32 -15.44 4.83
CA GLY A 73 3.77 -15.76 6.15
C GLY A 73 2.91 -17.03 6.19
N GLY A 74 2.61 -17.60 5.01
CA GLY A 74 1.88 -18.86 4.86
C GLY A 74 2.77 -20.10 4.70
N SER A 75 4.10 -19.95 4.63
CA SER A 75 5.08 -21.06 4.55
C SER A 75 5.68 -21.46 5.89
#